data_AF-A0A8T7L6E8-F1
#
_entry.id   AF-A0A8T7L6E8-F1
#
_cell.length_a   1.000
_cell.length_b   1.000
_cell.length_c   1.000
_cell.angle_alpha   90.00
_cell.angle_beta   90.00
_cell.angle_gamma   90.00
#
_symmetry.space_group_name_H-M   'P 1'
#
loop_
_entity.id
_entity.type
_entity.pdbx_description
1 polymer ?
#
loop_
_entity_poly.entity_id
_entity_poly.type
_entity_poly.pdbx_seq_one_letter_code
_entity_poly.pdbx_strand_id
1 'polypeptide(L)'
;MPQSASVIDTLGEGYRAIHRRPAILLLALAFNLVLLFSAPVSFAPLFDRLDGFLTRLASDPTAADGVVQSQISTLLQELGQTDLRQPLALLNVMPRFVIPRFAPGALASDGIAGPAIRVSSIPGALLAIMAINLVVLPIGVLFLTLVGAAVRGEPPWPRGMGRTLAHVAVALLGAMTIFLAVGLILGVPLAFAAGLLLALNEGLGALAFSLLFVVAVWVQIYIGFTNEAIVMSRLGPLRAIQASFNIVRRNLWGTIGLLLLSLLIARGTEVIWDLLSGTTAGLTAAALGSAYIGAGLSAARMAFYRERLRRMEERQPVRPRV
;
A
#
# COMPACT_ATOMS: atom_id res chain seq x y z
N MET A 1 24.32 -22.44 -17.97
CA MET A 1 23.07 -22.26 -17.19
C MET A 1 22.59 -20.84 -17.42
N PRO A 2 21.33 -20.58 -17.83
CA PRO A 2 20.86 -19.21 -17.96
C PRO A 2 20.92 -18.54 -16.59
N GLN A 3 21.74 -17.49 -16.50
CA GLN A 3 21.96 -16.72 -15.28
C GLN A 3 20.60 -16.17 -14.84
N SER A 4 20.22 -16.43 -13.59
CA SER A 4 18.95 -15.92 -13.08
C SER A 4 18.96 -14.40 -13.17
N ALA A 5 17.98 -13.81 -13.86
CA ALA A 5 17.78 -12.36 -13.83
C ALA A 5 17.85 -11.89 -12.37
N SER A 6 18.87 -11.07 -12.11
CA SER A 6 19.13 -10.48 -10.81
C SER A 6 17.97 -9.56 -10.44
N VAL A 7 17.81 -9.25 -9.16
CA VAL A 7 16.88 -8.22 -8.70
C VAL A 7 17.12 -6.90 -9.47
N ILE A 8 18.39 -6.60 -9.75
CA ILE A 8 18.80 -5.43 -10.53
C ILE A 8 18.30 -5.50 -11.97
N ASP A 9 18.37 -6.67 -12.61
CA ASP A 9 17.89 -6.85 -13.98
C ASP A 9 16.38 -6.62 -14.07
N THR A 10 15.62 -7.12 -13.07
CA THR A 10 14.16 -6.94 -13.01
C THR A 10 13.76 -5.48 -12.79
N LEU A 11 14.55 -4.72 -12.01
CA LEU A 11 14.39 -3.27 -11.90
C LEU A 11 14.66 -2.59 -13.23
N GLY A 12 15.80 -2.89 -13.86
CA GLY A 12 16.14 -2.31 -15.17
C GLY A 12 15.11 -2.64 -16.26
N GLU A 13 14.52 -3.83 -16.23
CA GLU A 13 13.41 -4.20 -17.12
C GLU A 13 12.14 -3.40 -16.85
N GLY A 14 11.75 -3.26 -15.58
CA GLY A 14 10.59 -2.45 -15.16
C GLY A 14 10.69 -0.99 -15.62
N TYR A 15 11.82 -0.34 -15.35
CA TYR A 15 12.04 1.05 -15.76
C TYR A 15 12.09 1.21 -17.29
N ARG A 16 12.70 0.27 -18.02
CA ARG A 16 12.67 0.27 -19.50
C ARG A 16 11.26 0.14 -20.06
N ALA A 17 10.40 -0.66 -19.43
CA ALA A 17 9.01 -0.82 -19.84
C ALA A 17 8.21 0.48 -19.69
N ILE A 18 8.42 1.21 -18.59
CA ILE A 18 7.77 2.50 -18.32
C ILE A 18 8.30 3.61 -19.21
N HIS A 19 9.61 3.66 -19.46
CA HIS A 19 10.22 4.69 -20.31
C HIS A 19 9.64 4.70 -21.73
N ARG A 20 9.26 3.54 -22.25
CA ARG A 20 8.62 3.40 -23.58
C ARG A 20 7.14 3.81 -23.60
N ARG A 21 6.54 4.17 -22.45
CA ARG A 21 5.11 4.46 -22.31
C ARG A 21 4.84 5.71 -21.47
N PRO A 22 5.04 6.91 -22.03
CA PRO A 22 4.84 8.16 -21.31
C PRO A 22 3.40 8.33 -20.78
N ALA A 23 2.40 7.72 -21.42
CA ALA A 23 1.02 7.75 -20.95
C ALA A 23 0.84 7.20 -19.52
N ILE A 24 1.63 6.21 -19.10
CA ILE A 24 1.58 5.66 -17.74
C ILE A 24 2.11 6.66 -16.73
N LEU A 25 3.20 7.36 -17.10
CA LEU A 25 3.79 8.41 -16.29
C LEU A 25 2.86 9.61 -16.18
N LEU A 26 2.21 10.01 -17.27
CA LEU A 26 1.23 11.08 -17.27
C LEU A 26 0.02 10.75 -16.39
N LEU A 27 -0.47 9.50 -16.42
CA LEU A 27 -1.56 9.07 -15.53
C LEU A 27 -1.15 9.15 -14.06
N ALA A 28 0.02 8.61 -13.72
CA ALA A 28 0.54 8.69 -12.37
C ALA A 28 0.76 10.15 -11.92
N LEU A 29 1.34 10.98 -12.77
CA LEU A 29 1.54 12.41 -12.52
C LEU A 29 0.21 13.17 -12.36
N ALA A 30 -0.79 12.90 -13.20
CA ALA A 30 -2.09 13.55 -13.10
C ALA A 30 -2.79 13.20 -11.78
N PHE A 31 -2.79 11.92 -11.40
CA PHE A 31 -3.33 11.48 -10.10
C PHE A 31 -2.63 12.19 -8.93
N ASN A 32 -1.32 12.25 -9.01
CA ASN A 32 -0.42 12.91 -8.07
C ASN A 32 -0.70 14.41 -7.92
N LEU A 33 -0.86 15.13 -9.03
CA LEU A 33 -1.22 16.55 -9.04
C LEU A 33 -2.63 16.77 -8.48
N VAL A 34 -3.60 15.92 -8.82
CA VAL A 34 -4.95 15.99 -8.26
C VAL A 34 -4.91 15.83 -6.74
N LEU A 35 -4.15 14.87 -6.21
CA LEU A 35 -3.97 14.70 -4.76
C LEU A 35 -3.30 15.93 -4.11
N LEU A 36 -2.34 16.53 -4.81
CA LEU A 36 -1.63 17.71 -4.33
C LEU A 36 -2.56 18.94 -4.25
N PHE A 37 -3.40 19.17 -5.26
CA PHE A 37 -4.27 20.35 -5.30
C PHE A 37 -5.60 20.17 -4.56
N SER A 38 -6.00 18.94 -4.22
CA SER A 38 -7.22 18.70 -3.45
C SER A 38 -7.02 18.93 -1.95
N ALA A 39 -8.12 19.25 -1.27
CA ALA A 39 -8.13 19.47 0.16
C ALA A 39 -7.76 18.17 0.92
N PRO A 40 -6.92 18.26 1.96
CA PRO A 40 -6.58 17.11 2.78
C PRO A 40 -7.80 16.67 3.60
N VAL A 41 -7.86 15.38 3.93
CA VAL A 41 -8.95 14.83 4.77
C VAL A 41 -8.36 14.41 6.11
N SER A 42 -8.92 14.92 7.20
CA SER A 42 -8.50 14.59 8.56
C SER A 42 -9.67 14.09 9.39
N PHE A 43 -9.40 13.07 10.22
CA PHE A 43 -10.33 12.54 11.21
C PHE A 43 -9.98 13.02 12.63
N ALA A 44 -9.25 14.14 12.78
CA ALA A 44 -8.88 14.70 14.09
C ALA A 44 -10.03 14.70 15.11
N PRO A 45 -11.25 15.16 14.79
CA PRO A 45 -12.32 15.18 15.79
C PRO A 45 -12.76 13.79 16.26
N LEU A 46 -12.53 12.73 15.47
CA LEU A 46 -12.80 11.35 15.88
C LEU A 46 -11.69 10.82 16.79
N PHE A 47 -10.43 11.14 16.49
CA PHE A 47 -9.30 10.77 17.34
C PHE A 47 -9.33 11.51 18.68
N ASP A 48 -9.70 12.79 18.70
CA ASP A 48 -9.89 13.56 19.93
C ASP A 48 -10.97 12.95 20.84
N ARG A 49 -12.08 12.46 20.24
CA ARG A 49 -13.13 11.76 20.98
C ARG A 49 -12.66 10.41 21.52
N LEU A 50 -11.87 9.68 20.73
CA LEU A 50 -11.29 8.41 21.15
C LEU A 50 -10.31 8.62 22.31
N ASP A 51 -9.43 9.61 22.21
CA ASP A 51 -8.48 9.98 23.26
C ASP A 51 -9.19 10.38 24.56
N GLY A 52 -10.23 11.20 24.45
CA GLY A 52 -11.09 11.56 25.58
C GLY A 52 -11.83 10.37 26.19
N PHE A 53 -12.21 9.37 25.39
CA PHE A 53 -12.82 8.13 25.88
C PHE A 53 -11.81 7.24 26.60
N LEU A 54 -10.62 7.04 26.02
CA LEU A 54 -9.54 6.26 26.63
C LEU A 54 -9.09 6.87 27.96
N THR A 55 -8.97 8.20 28.03
CA THR A 55 -8.59 8.91 29.25
C THR A 55 -9.62 8.72 30.37
N ARG A 56 -10.91 8.66 30.06
CA ARG A 56 -11.96 8.35 31.05
C ARG A 56 -11.97 6.90 31.51
N LEU A 57 -11.54 5.96 30.66
CA LEU A 57 -11.38 4.56 31.05
C LEU A 57 -10.15 4.37 31.95
N ALA A 58 -9.10 5.16 31.75
CA ALA A 58 -7.86 5.09 32.49
C ALA A 58 -7.88 5.83 33.84
N SER A 59 -8.90 6.65 34.13
CA SER A 59 -9.01 7.42 35.37
C SER A 59 -9.32 6.61 36.65
N ASP A 60 -9.05 5.30 36.65
CA ASP A 60 -9.05 4.47 37.86
C ASP A 60 -7.64 4.53 38.52
N PRO A 61 -7.48 5.10 39.74
CA PRO A 61 -6.19 5.57 40.26
C PRO A 61 -5.14 4.49 40.56
N THR A 62 -5.50 3.20 40.47
CA THR A 62 -4.65 2.09 40.93
C THR A 62 -4.00 1.29 39.80
N ALA A 63 -4.26 1.60 38.53
CA ALA A 63 -3.66 0.89 37.40
C ALA A 63 -2.55 1.74 36.73
N ALA A 64 -1.36 1.15 36.72
CA ALA A 64 -0.08 1.63 36.21
C ALA A 64 -0.08 2.46 34.91
N ASP A 65 0.85 3.44 34.92
CA ASP A 65 1.65 3.98 33.81
C ASP A 65 1.05 4.99 32.82
N GLY A 66 1.01 6.26 33.26
CA GLY A 66 0.79 7.43 32.39
C GLY A 66 1.77 7.58 31.20
N VAL A 67 2.85 6.78 31.16
CA VAL A 67 3.79 6.71 30.02
C VAL A 67 3.14 6.05 28.80
N VAL A 68 2.42 4.94 28.96
CA VAL A 68 1.74 4.27 27.83
C VAL A 68 0.57 5.11 27.33
N GLN A 69 -0.19 5.70 28.27
CA GLN A 69 -1.31 6.58 27.92
C GLN A 69 -0.84 7.82 27.16
N SER A 70 0.27 8.44 27.58
CA SER A 70 0.85 9.60 26.88
C SER A 70 1.41 9.24 25.50
N GLN A 71 1.94 8.03 25.31
CA GLN A 71 2.33 7.55 23.98
C GLN A 71 1.10 7.38 23.07
N ILE A 72 0.02 6.76 23.56
CA ILE A 72 -1.21 6.57 22.78
C ILE A 72 -1.85 7.92 22.41
N SER A 73 -1.93 8.85 23.36
CA SER A 73 -2.48 10.19 23.09
C SER A 73 -1.65 10.94 22.06
N THR A 74 -0.31 10.83 22.13
CA THR A 74 0.59 11.45 21.15
C THR A 74 0.38 10.86 19.76
N LEU A 75 0.26 9.53 19.64
CA LEU A 75 -0.04 8.86 18.37
C LEU A 75 -1.39 9.28 17.79
N LEU A 76 -2.44 9.39 18.61
CA LEU A 76 -3.76 9.83 18.17
C LEU A 76 -3.76 11.29 17.68
N GLN A 77 -3.04 12.17 18.37
CA GLN A 77 -2.86 13.55 17.94
C GLN A 77 -2.11 13.64 16.61
N GLU A 78 -1.01 12.90 16.47
CA GLU A 78 -0.23 12.84 15.23
C GLU A 78 -1.07 12.33 14.04
N LEU A 79 -1.89 11.28 14.26
CA LEU A 79 -2.84 10.77 13.28
C LEU A 79 -3.92 11.81 12.91
N GLY A 80 -4.39 12.61 13.88
CA GLY A 80 -5.30 13.72 13.64
C GLY A 80 -4.71 14.80 12.74
N GLN A 81 -3.40 15.00 12.83
CA GLN A 81 -2.63 15.94 12.02
C GLN A 81 -2.07 15.31 10.73
N THR A 82 -2.51 14.12 10.36
CA THR A 82 -2.08 13.43 9.14
C THR A 82 -3.17 13.46 8.08
N ASP A 83 -2.79 13.65 6.81
CA ASP A 83 -3.72 13.52 5.69
C ASP A 83 -4.07 12.04 5.44
N LEU A 84 -5.33 11.69 5.69
CA LEU A 84 -5.81 10.32 5.66
C LEU A 84 -6.20 9.84 4.24
N ARG A 85 -6.09 10.68 3.20
CA ARG A 85 -6.47 10.26 1.84
C ARG A 85 -5.68 9.06 1.32
N GLN A 86 -4.37 9.01 1.55
CA GLN A 86 -3.56 7.86 1.11
C GLN A 86 -3.74 6.61 1.99
N PRO A 87 -3.72 6.71 3.33
CA PRO A 87 -4.00 5.56 4.19
C PRO A 87 -5.39 4.95 3.97
N LEU A 88 -6.42 5.78 3.73
CA LEU A 88 -7.80 5.32 3.53
C LEU A 88 -8.07 4.81 2.12
N ALA A 89 -7.19 5.09 1.15
CA ALA A 89 -7.28 4.52 -0.19
C ALA A 89 -6.77 3.07 -0.17
N LEU A 90 -7.48 2.20 0.54
CA LEU A 90 -7.16 0.78 0.73
C LEU A 90 -6.99 0.06 -0.61
N LEU A 91 -7.84 0.39 -1.58
CA LEU A 91 -7.82 -0.17 -2.94
C LEU A 91 -6.84 0.55 -3.87
N ASN A 92 -6.02 1.47 -3.34
CA ASN A 92 -5.00 2.14 -4.12
C ASN A 92 -3.83 1.20 -4.41
N VAL A 93 -3.66 0.91 -5.70
CA VAL A 93 -2.49 0.18 -6.19
C VAL A 93 -1.59 1.08 -7.04
N MET A 94 -1.87 2.38 -7.07
CA MET A 94 -0.93 3.36 -7.59
C MET A 94 0.23 3.54 -6.61
N PRO A 95 1.41 3.93 -7.10
CA PRO A 95 2.52 4.23 -6.23
C PRO A 95 2.12 5.36 -5.27
N ARG A 96 2.42 5.17 -3.99
CA ARG A 96 2.12 6.18 -2.98
C ARG A 96 2.92 7.44 -3.26
N PHE A 97 2.28 8.57 -3.05
CA PHE A 97 2.86 9.86 -3.35
C PHE A 97 3.76 10.27 -2.20
N VAL A 98 5.06 10.35 -2.48
CA VAL A 98 6.09 10.55 -1.47
C VAL A 98 6.40 12.04 -1.40
N ILE A 99 5.57 12.80 -0.69
CA ILE A 99 5.76 14.24 -0.47
C ILE A 99 5.50 14.53 1.01
N PRO A 100 6.27 15.42 1.66
CA PRO A 100 6.09 15.77 3.07
C PRO A 100 4.67 16.15 3.49
N ARG A 101 3.81 16.63 2.58
CA ARG A 101 2.39 16.91 2.88
C ARG A 101 1.59 15.68 3.37
N PHE A 102 2.06 14.47 3.10
CA PHE A 102 1.45 13.23 3.58
C PHE A 102 2.22 12.59 4.73
N ALA A 103 3.27 13.25 5.23
CA ALA A 103 3.99 12.79 6.40
C ALA A 103 3.09 12.88 7.64
N PRO A 104 3.33 12.03 8.65
CA PRO A 104 2.68 12.16 9.95
C PRO A 104 2.84 13.59 10.50
N GLY A 105 1.75 14.18 10.99
CA GLY A 105 1.78 15.55 11.54
C GLY A 105 1.84 16.69 10.52
N ALA A 106 1.87 16.40 9.21
CA ALA A 106 2.06 17.42 8.16
C ALA A 106 0.92 18.45 8.03
N LEU A 107 -0.25 18.21 8.65
CA LEU A 107 -1.33 19.20 8.69
C LEU A 107 -1.16 20.24 9.81
N ALA A 108 -0.26 19.99 10.76
CA ALA A 108 0.06 20.94 11.83
C ALA A 108 1.01 22.06 11.37
N SER A 109 1.75 21.85 10.27
CA SER A 109 2.58 22.89 9.66
C SER A 109 1.74 23.78 8.76
N ASP A 110 1.36 24.96 9.29
CA ASP A 110 0.64 26.00 8.57
C ASP A 110 1.41 26.41 7.29
N GLY A 111 0.85 26.10 6.12
CA GLY A 111 1.30 26.72 4.86
C GLY A 111 1.22 25.87 3.59
N ILE A 112 1.35 24.53 3.67
CA ILE A 112 1.45 23.68 2.47
C ILE A 112 0.14 22.93 2.17
N ALA A 113 -0.65 22.67 3.20
CA ALA A 113 -1.92 21.98 3.12
C ALA A 113 -3.04 22.97 3.39
N GLY A 114 -3.78 23.39 2.35
CA GLY A 114 -4.96 24.25 2.52
C GLY A 114 -5.99 23.67 3.49
N PRO A 115 -7.08 24.40 3.82
CA PRO A 115 -8.02 24.03 4.88
C PRO A 115 -8.48 22.57 4.77
N ALA A 116 -8.21 21.79 5.81
CA ALA A 116 -8.52 20.37 5.85
C ALA A 116 -10.01 20.11 6.04
N ILE A 117 -10.54 19.13 5.29
CA ILE A 117 -11.89 18.63 5.49
C ILE A 117 -11.85 17.74 6.74
N ARG A 118 -12.40 18.27 7.84
CA ARG A 118 -12.46 17.56 9.13
C ARG A 118 -13.74 16.75 9.22
N VAL A 119 -13.60 15.43 9.23
CA VAL A 119 -14.73 14.52 9.37
C VAL A 119 -14.93 14.20 10.85
N SER A 120 -16.10 14.57 11.38
CA SER A 120 -16.40 14.50 12.81
C SER A 120 -17.41 13.41 13.18
N SER A 121 -17.82 12.56 12.25
CA SER A 121 -18.81 11.51 12.51
C SER A 121 -18.37 10.18 11.90
N ILE A 122 -18.72 9.07 12.56
CA ILE A 122 -18.43 7.71 12.05
C ILE A 122 -19.11 7.48 10.69
N PRO A 123 -20.40 7.83 10.49
CA PRO A 123 -21.00 7.73 9.16
C PRO A 123 -20.28 8.59 8.12
N GLY A 124 -19.85 9.80 8.49
CA GLY A 124 -19.06 10.66 7.61
C GLY A 124 -17.72 10.04 7.23
N ALA A 125 -17.04 9.36 8.16
CA ALA A 125 -15.78 8.67 7.91
C ALA A 125 -15.98 7.48 6.96
N LEU A 126 -17.04 6.69 7.16
CA LEU A 126 -17.40 5.60 6.25
C LEU A 126 -17.70 6.12 4.84
N LEU A 127 -18.47 7.21 4.73
CA LEU A 127 -18.75 7.85 3.44
C LEU A 127 -17.48 8.38 2.78
N ALA A 128 -16.57 8.99 3.53
CA ALA A 128 -15.27 9.45 3.01
C ALA A 128 -14.43 8.28 2.49
N ILE A 129 -14.34 7.17 3.25
CA ILE A 129 -13.64 5.95 2.82
C ILE A 129 -14.26 5.40 1.52
N MET A 130 -15.59 5.29 1.47
CA MET A 130 -16.29 4.81 0.27
C MET A 130 -16.03 5.71 -0.93
N ALA A 131 -16.15 7.03 -0.77
CA ALA A 131 -15.94 8.00 -1.83
C ALA A 131 -14.50 7.98 -2.36
N ILE A 132 -13.51 7.97 -1.47
CA ILE A 132 -12.09 7.90 -1.84
C ILE A 132 -11.82 6.61 -2.63
N ASN A 133 -12.26 5.47 -2.14
CA ASN A 133 -12.01 4.19 -2.82
C ASN A 133 -12.78 4.06 -4.14
N LEU A 134 -13.99 4.63 -4.24
CA LEU A 134 -14.76 4.67 -5.47
C LEU A 134 -14.03 5.42 -6.60
N VAL A 135 -13.31 6.49 -6.25
CA VAL A 135 -12.51 7.27 -7.20
C VAL A 135 -11.16 6.60 -7.49
N VAL A 136 -10.47 6.11 -6.46
CA VAL A 136 -9.10 5.59 -6.60
C VAL A 136 -9.07 4.22 -7.27
N LEU A 137 -10.06 3.36 -7.04
CA LEU A 137 -10.11 2.02 -7.63
C LEU A 137 -10.04 2.02 -9.17
N PRO A 138 -10.89 2.74 -9.92
CA PRO A 138 -10.84 2.71 -11.38
C PRO A 138 -9.49 3.23 -11.92
N ILE A 139 -8.92 4.24 -11.26
CA ILE A 139 -7.61 4.80 -11.63
C ILE A 139 -6.50 3.77 -11.37
N GLY A 140 -6.51 3.12 -10.20
CA GLY A 140 -5.55 2.08 -9.83
C GLY A 140 -5.63 0.86 -10.74
N VAL A 141 -6.83 0.41 -11.09
CA VAL A 141 -7.08 -0.70 -12.03
C VAL A 141 -6.55 -0.35 -13.43
N LEU A 142 -6.84 0.87 -13.91
CA LEU A 142 -6.32 1.36 -15.19
C LEU A 142 -4.80 1.40 -15.19
N PHE A 143 -4.20 1.99 -14.17
CA PHE A 143 -2.75 2.07 -14.01
C PHE A 143 -2.11 0.69 -14.03
N LEU A 144 -2.57 -0.23 -13.17
CA LEU A 144 -2.06 -1.60 -13.11
C LEU A 144 -2.17 -2.31 -14.45
N THR A 145 -3.30 -2.18 -15.13
CA THR A 145 -3.53 -2.82 -16.42
C THR A 145 -2.58 -2.28 -17.48
N LEU A 146 -2.33 -0.97 -17.50
CA LEU A 146 -1.39 -0.33 -18.41
C LEU A 146 0.07 -0.74 -18.10
N VAL A 147 0.46 -0.80 -16.83
CA VAL A 147 1.79 -1.28 -16.41
C VAL A 147 1.97 -2.75 -16.78
N GLY A 148 0.96 -3.58 -16.55
CA GLY A 148 0.97 -5.00 -16.96
C GLY A 148 1.13 -5.15 -18.47
N ALA A 149 0.39 -4.37 -19.26
CA ALA A 149 0.54 -4.33 -20.72
C ALA A 149 1.94 -3.82 -21.13
N ALA A 150 2.51 -2.85 -20.41
CA ALA A 150 3.86 -2.34 -20.62
C ALA A 150 4.90 -3.44 -20.49
N VAL A 151 4.86 -4.14 -19.36
CA VAL A 151 5.77 -5.24 -19.05
C VAL A 151 5.60 -6.36 -20.07
N ARG A 152 4.37 -6.74 -20.43
CA ARG A 152 4.07 -7.79 -21.44
C ARG A 152 4.41 -7.41 -22.89
N GLY A 153 4.71 -6.14 -23.18
CA GLY A 153 4.93 -5.69 -24.56
C GLY A 153 3.65 -5.63 -25.40
N GLU A 154 2.47 -5.65 -24.76
CA GLU A 154 1.16 -5.56 -25.42
C GLU A 154 0.83 -4.11 -25.79
N PRO A 155 0.08 -3.81 -26.86
CA PRO A 155 -0.33 -2.44 -27.15
C PRO A 155 -1.04 -1.80 -25.94
N PRO A 156 -0.95 -0.47 -25.74
CA PRO A 156 -1.48 0.18 -24.55
C PRO A 156 -3.01 0.10 -24.46
N TRP A 157 -3.71 0.00 -25.60
CA TRP A 157 -5.15 -0.24 -25.67
C TRP A 157 -5.45 -1.54 -26.42
N PRO A 158 -5.36 -2.70 -25.75
CA PRO A 158 -5.73 -3.97 -26.36
C PRO A 158 -7.25 -4.04 -26.59
N ARG A 159 -7.66 -4.74 -27.65
CA ARG A 159 -9.08 -5.06 -27.88
C ARG A 159 -9.62 -5.81 -26.66
N GLY A 160 -10.74 -5.35 -26.08
CA GLY A 160 -11.29 -5.93 -24.85
C GLY A 160 -10.69 -5.38 -23.55
N MET A 161 -10.02 -4.22 -23.59
CA MET A 161 -9.55 -3.48 -22.40
C MET A 161 -10.63 -3.38 -21.31
N GLY A 162 -11.86 -3.02 -21.67
CA GLY A 162 -12.96 -2.89 -20.70
C GLY A 162 -13.26 -4.17 -19.92
N ARG A 163 -13.26 -5.34 -20.58
CA ARG A 163 -13.42 -6.63 -19.90
C ARG A 163 -12.23 -6.94 -18.99
N THR A 164 -11.02 -6.57 -19.40
CA THR A 164 -9.81 -6.74 -18.59
C THR A 164 -9.86 -5.85 -17.34
N LEU A 165 -10.24 -4.58 -17.48
CA LEU A 165 -10.41 -3.65 -16.38
C LEU A 165 -11.48 -4.15 -15.39
N ALA A 166 -12.64 -4.57 -15.89
CA ALA A 166 -13.71 -5.12 -15.05
C ALA A 166 -13.25 -6.37 -14.28
N HIS A 167 -12.56 -7.29 -14.96
CA HIS A 167 -12.01 -8.49 -14.32
C HIS A 167 -10.99 -8.15 -13.22
N VAL A 168 -10.03 -7.26 -13.51
CA VAL A 168 -9.02 -6.82 -12.55
C VAL A 168 -9.68 -6.11 -11.37
N ALA A 169 -10.67 -5.24 -11.61
CA ALA A 169 -11.42 -4.55 -10.56
C ALA A 169 -12.14 -5.54 -9.62
N VAL A 170 -12.90 -6.49 -10.18
CA VAL A 170 -13.62 -7.50 -9.39
C VAL A 170 -12.65 -8.41 -8.64
N ALA A 171 -11.54 -8.81 -9.26
CA ALA A 171 -10.53 -9.63 -8.61
C ALA A 171 -9.82 -8.89 -7.46
N LEU A 172 -9.52 -7.60 -7.62
CA LEU A 172 -8.94 -6.78 -6.55
C LEU A 172 -9.93 -6.57 -5.40
N LEU A 173 -11.19 -6.28 -5.70
CA LEU A 173 -12.25 -6.18 -4.70
C LEU A 173 -12.43 -7.51 -3.95
N GLY A 174 -12.43 -8.62 -4.67
CA GLY A 174 -12.51 -9.96 -4.06
C GLY A 174 -11.32 -10.25 -3.15
N ALA A 175 -10.09 -9.93 -3.58
CA ALA A 175 -8.89 -10.12 -2.78
C ALA A 175 -8.91 -9.24 -1.52
N MET A 176 -9.28 -7.96 -1.67
CA MET A 176 -9.43 -7.04 -0.55
C MET A 176 -10.50 -7.51 0.44
N THR A 177 -11.64 -8.00 -0.06
CA THR A 177 -12.71 -8.54 0.80
C THR A 177 -12.22 -9.75 1.58
N ILE A 178 -11.44 -10.63 0.96
CA ILE A 178 -10.82 -11.77 1.65
C ILE A 178 -9.84 -11.29 2.71
N PHE A 179 -8.95 -10.34 2.40
CA PHE A 179 -7.99 -9.81 3.37
C PHE A 179 -8.68 -9.13 4.55
N LEU A 180 -9.72 -8.34 4.28
CA LEU A 180 -10.51 -7.70 5.31
C LEU A 180 -11.25 -8.73 6.18
N ALA A 181 -11.89 -9.73 5.56
CA ALA A 181 -12.60 -10.78 6.29
C ALA A 181 -11.63 -11.60 7.17
N VAL A 182 -10.49 -12.03 6.63
CA VAL A 182 -9.46 -12.77 7.38
C VAL A 182 -8.87 -11.90 8.49
N GLY A 183 -8.55 -10.63 8.19
CA GLY A 183 -8.04 -9.67 9.16
C GLY A 183 -9.03 -9.38 10.29
N LEU A 184 -10.33 -9.33 9.99
CA LEU A 184 -11.36 -9.12 11.00
C LEU A 184 -11.58 -10.39 11.85
N ILE A 185 -11.73 -11.55 11.20
CA ILE A 185 -12.01 -12.84 11.87
C ILE A 185 -10.84 -13.29 12.74
N LEU A 186 -9.59 -13.09 12.29
CA LEU A 186 -8.41 -13.51 13.04
C LEU A 186 -7.78 -12.36 13.83
N GLY A 187 -7.65 -11.19 13.21
CA GLY A 187 -6.93 -10.06 13.80
C GLY A 187 -7.67 -9.44 14.98
N VAL A 188 -9.00 -9.28 14.93
CA VAL A 188 -9.74 -8.67 16.06
C VAL A 188 -9.69 -9.55 17.32
N PRO A 189 -10.00 -10.86 17.27
CA PRO A 189 -9.88 -11.70 18.47
C PRO A 189 -8.46 -11.77 19.02
N LEU A 190 -7.44 -11.83 18.14
CA LEU A 190 -6.04 -11.83 18.56
C LEU A 190 -5.61 -10.51 19.19
N ALA A 191 -6.01 -9.38 18.60
CA ALA A 191 -5.72 -8.06 19.16
C ALA A 191 -6.46 -7.85 20.49
N PHE A 192 -7.69 -8.33 20.61
CA PHE A 192 -8.44 -8.33 21.87
C PHE A 192 -7.73 -9.17 22.94
N ALA A 193 -7.29 -10.38 22.60
CA ALA A 193 -6.52 -11.23 23.50
C ALA A 193 -5.19 -10.58 23.92
N ALA A 194 -4.48 -9.94 22.99
CA ALA A 194 -3.27 -9.17 23.28
C ALA A 194 -3.56 -7.98 24.20
N GLY A 195 -4.69 -7.29 24.00
CA GLY A 195 -5.16 -6.21 24.87
C GLY A 195 -5.49 -6.69 26.28
N LEU A 196 -6.12 -7.86 26.42
CA LEU A 196 -6.35 -8.49 27.73
C LEU A 196 -5.03 -8.86 28.42
N LEU A 197 -4.05 -9.40 27.67
CA LEU A 197 -2.73 -9.69 28.22
C LEU A 197 -2.03 -8.42 28.70
N LEU A 198 -2.14 -7.33 27.95
CA LEU A 198 -1.59 -6.02 28.33
C LEU A 198 -2.19 -5.51 29.64
N ALA A 199 -3.50 -5.70 29.84
CA ALA A 199 -4.19 -5.33 31.07
C ALA A 199 -3.76 -6.19 32.28
N LEU A 200 -3.34 -7.44 32.05
CA LEU A 200 -2.86 -8.35 33.10
C LEU A 200 -1.37 -8.13 33.43
N ASN A 201 -0.55 -7.96 32.39
CA ASN A 201 0.89 -7.75 32.48
C ASN A 201 1.37 -7.01 31.22
N GLU A 202 1.91 -5.81 31.42
CA GLU A 202 2.35 -4.95 30.33
C GLU A 202 3.34 -5.65 29.39
N GLY A 203 4.33 -6.36 29.95
CA GLY A 203 5.36 -7.07 29.18
C GLY A 203 4.78 -8.17 28.28
N LEU A 204 3.82 -8.95 28.78
CA LEU A 204 3.15 -9.99 28.00
C LEU A 204 2.28 -9.40 26.89
N GLY A 205 1.55 -8.32 27.16
CA GLY A 205 0.76 -7.62 26.16
C GLY A 205 1.62 -7.02 25.05
N ALA A 206 2.68 -6.31 25.41
CA ALA A 206 3.62 -5.72 24.46
C ALA A 206 4.30 -6.78 23.58
N LEU A 207 4.70 -7.91 24.18
CA LEU A 207 5.23 -9.07 23.44
C LEU A 207 4.18 -9.64 22.48
N ALA A 208 2.93 -9.79 22.92
CA ALA A 208 1.84 -10.29 22.07
C ALA A 208 1.59 -9.37 20.87
N PHE A 209 1.49 -8.05 21.07
CA PHE A 209 1.37 -7.08 19.97
C PHE A 209 2.58 -7.10 19.03
N SER A 210 3.79 -7.24 19.57
CA SER A 210 5.02 -7.36 18.77
C SER A 210 4.99 -8.62 17.89
N LEU A 211 4.54 -9.76 18.42
CA LEU A 211 4.36 -10.98 17.66
C LEU A 211 3.30 -10.82 16.56
N LEU A 212 2.17 -10.19 16.87
CA LEU A 212 1.14 -9.90 15.87
C LEU A 212 1.67 -9.00 14.75
N PHE A 213 2.48 -8.00 15.09
CA PHE A 213 3.15 -7.15 14.10
C PHE A 213 4.10 -7.95 13.21
N VAL A 214 4.94 -8.83 13.78
CA VAL A 214 5.83 -9.70 13.02
C VAL A 214 5.02 -10.61 12.08
N VAL A 215 3.95 -11.22 12.56
CA VAL A 215 3.05 -12.05 11.73
C VAL A 215 2.44 -11.22 10.61
N ALA A 216 1.97 -10.00 10.89
CA ALA A 216 1.41 -9.10 9.89
C ALA A 216 2.43 -8.74 8.79
N VAL A 217 3.69 -8.46 9.17
CA VAL A 217 4.78 -8.22 8.22
C VAL A 217 5.02 -9.44 7.33
N TRP A 218 5.05 -10.65 7.90
CA TRP A 218 5.19 -11.87 7.13
C TRP A 218 4.02 -12.10 6.17
N VAL A 219 2.79 -11.95 6.64
CA VAL A 219 1.59 -12.05 5.80
C VAL A 219 1.69 -11.06 4.64
N GLN A 220 2.07 -9.81 4.91
CA GLN A 220 2.24 -8.77 3.89
C GLN A 220 3.28 -9.16 2.82
N ILE A 221 4.39 -9.80 3.21
CA ILE A 221 5.40 -10.31 2.27
C ILE A 221 4.80 -11.41 1.39
N TYR A 222 4.07 -12.36 1.96
CA TYR A 222 3.49 -13.50 1.23
C TYR A 222 2.37 -13.10 0.26
N ILE A 223 1.52 -12.14 0.62
CA ILE A 223 0.43 -11.63 -0.22
C ILE A 223 0.86 -10.47 -1.12
N GLY A 224 2.10 -10.00 -0.98
CA GLY A 224 2.59 -8.79 -1.64
C GLY A 224 2.49 -8.82 -3.16
N PHE A 225 2.54 -10.00 -3.79
CA PHE A 225 2.42 -10.14 -5.24
C PHE A 225 1.00 -10.45 -5.75
N THR A 226 -0.02 -10.34 -4.90
CA THR A 226 -1.41 -10.67 -5.29
C THR A 226 -1.90 -9.78 -6.43
N ASN A 227 -1.56 -8.49 -6.41
CA ASN A 227 -1.95 -7.55 -7.47
C ASN A 227 -1.29 -7.89 -8.80
N GLU A 228 0.00 -8.22 -8.77
CA GLU A 228 0.78 -8.66 -9.91
C GLU A 228 0.23 -9.98 -10.47
N ALA A 229 -0.19 -10.91 -9.62
CA ALA A 229 -0.82 -12.17 -10.03
C ALA A 229 -2.16 -11.97 -10.74
N ILE A 230 -3.01 -11.07 -10.23
CA ILE A 230 -4.28 -10.71 -10.86
C ILE A 230 -4.02 -10.13 -12.26
N VAL A 231 -3.08 -9.21 -12.38
CA VAL A 231 -2.85 -8.46 -13.63
C VAL A 231 -2.07 -9.27 -14.66
N MET A 232 -1.05 -10.01 -14.23
CA MET A 232 -0.16 -10.74 -15.14
C MET A 232 -0.72 -12.09 -15.55
N SER A 233 -1.40 -12.79 -14.64
CA SER A 233 -1.93 -14.14 -14.88
C SER A 233 -3.45 -14.16 -15.04
N ARG A 234 -4.13 -13.01 -14.95
CA ARG A 234 -5.61 -12.88 -15.04
C ARG A 234 -6.35 -13.81 -14.06
N LEU A 235 -5.73 -14.09 -12.92
CA LEU A 235 -6.29 -15.00 -11.92
C LEU A 235 -7.42 -14.33 -11.13
N GLY A 236 -8.39 -15.14 -10.70
CA GLY A 236 -9.35 -14.72 -9.68
C GLY A 236 -8.69 -14.54 -8.30
N PRO A 237 -9.38 -13.95 -7.32
CA PRO A 237 -8.79 -13.47 -6.07
C PRO A 237 -8.09 -14.57 -5.26
N LEU A 238 -8.76 -15.69 -5.01
CA LEU A 238 -8.18 -16.82 -4.25
C LEU A 238 -6.95 -17.41 -4.94
N ARG A 239 -7.03 -17.62 -6.26
CA ARG A 239 -5.92 -18.18 -7.04
C ARG A 239 -4.74 -17.20 -7.10
N ALA A 240 -4.99 -15.89 -7.13
CA ALA A 240 -3.95 -14.88 -7.09
C ALA A 240 -3.20 -14.86 -5.76
N ILE A 241 -3.92 -14.98 -4.63
CA ILE A 241 -3.31 -15.09 -3.29
C ILE A 241 -2.44 -16.36 -3.20
N GLN A 242 -2.96 -17.50 -3.66
CA GLN A 242 -2.22 -18.77 -3.69
C GLN A 242 -0.98 -18.69 -4.58
N ALA A 243 -1.09 -18.07 -5.76
CA ALA A 243 0.03 -17.87 -6.67
C ALA A 243 1.11 -16.97 -6.04
N SER A 244 0.71 -15.86 -5.40
CA SER A 244 1.61 -14.98 -4.64
C SER A 244 2.35 -15.77 -3.58
N PHE A 245 1.62 -16.53 -2.76
CA PHE A 245 2.20 -17.32 -1.68
C PHE A 245 3.24 -18.33 -2.20
N ASN A 246 2.90 -19.05 -3.27
CA ASN A 246 3.80 -20.05 -3.86
C ASN A 246 5.06 -19.41 -4.48
N ILE A 247 4.94 -18.23 -5.09
CA ILE A 247 6.08 -17.49 -5.65
C ILE A 247 7.04 -17.04 -4.56
N VAL A 248 6.51 -16.42 -3.51
CA VAL A 248 7.30 -15.93 -2.37
C VAL A 248 7.97 -17.10 -1.65
N ARG A 249 7.23 -18.17 -1.35
CA ARG A 249 7.77 -19.36 -0.67
C ARG A 249 8.97 -19.97 -1.41
N ARG A 250 8.92 -20.04 -2.74
CA ARG A 250 9.98 -20.64 -3.57
C ARG A 250 11.14 -19.69 -3.88
N ASN A 251 10.94 -18.38 -3.75
CA ASN A 251 11.93 -17.37 -4.12
C ASN A 251 12.13 -16.34 -2.99
N LEU A 252 12.07 -16.78 -1.73
CA LEU A 252 11.99 -15.91 -0.56
C LEU A 252 13.08 -14.83 -0.55
N TRP A 253 14.34 -15.23 -0.78
CA TRP A 253 15.47 -14.30 -0.79
C TRP A 253 15.40 -13.27 -1.93
N GLY A 254 14.98 -13.69 -3.13
CA GLY A 254 14.81 -12.76 -4.25
C GLY A 254 13.65 -11.80 -4.02
N THR A 255 12.56 -12.29 -3.41
CA THR A 255 11.44 -11.46 -2.98
C THR A 255 11.86 -10.45 -1.93
N ILE A 256 12.51 -10.89 -0.85
CA ILE A 256 13.00 -10.00 0.22
C ILE A 256 13.96 -8.97 -0.36
N GLY A 257 14.92 -9.38 -1.21
CA GLY A 257 15.86 -8.46 -1.86
C GLY A 257 15.15 -7.41 -2.71
N LEU A 258 14.16 -7.80 -3.52
CA LEU A 258 13.37 -6.86 -4.30
C LEU A 258 12.56 -5.92 -3.39
N LEU A 259 11.88 -6.44 -2.37
CA LEU A 259 11.05 -5.65 -1.45
C LEU A 259 11.89 -4.67 -0.63
N LEU A 260 13.05 -5.09 -0.12
CA LEU A 260 13.96 -4.22 0.62
C LEU A 260 14.55 -3.14 -0.28
N LEU A 261 15.00 -3.48 -1.49
CA LEU A 261 15.50 -2.50 -2.44
C LEU A 261 14.41 -1.52 -2.87
N SER A 262 13.19 -2.03 -3.09
CA SER A 262 12.00 -1.22 -3.36
C SER A 262 11.70 -0.24 -2.23
N LEU A 263 11.75 -0.72 -0.98
CA LEU A 263 11.52 0.07 0.21
C LEU A 263 12.62 1.13 0.37
N LEU A 264 13.89 0.75 0.19
CA LEU A 264 15.03 1.65 0.28
C LEU A 264 14.95 2.76 -0.77
N ILE A 265 14.58 2.44 -2.01
CA ILE A 265 14.36 3.45 -3.06
C ILE A 265 13.20 4.36 -2.68
N ALA A 266 12.05 3.80 -2.28
CA ALA A 266 10.87 4.60 -1.94
C ALA A 266 11.14 5.56 -0.76
N ARG A 267 11.72 5.06 0.34
CA ARG A 267 12.05 5.83 1.54
C ARG A 267 13.23 6.77 1.33
N GLY A 268 14.27 6.33 0.63
CA GLY A 268 15.44 7.17 0.33
C GLY A 268 15.05 8.38 -0.52
N THR A 269 14.10 8.21 -1.43
CA THR A 269 13.61 9.32 -2.25
C THR A 269 12.69 10.27 -1.47
N GLU A 270 12.00 9.79 -0.43
CA GLU A 270 11.19 10.63 0.48
C GLU A 270 12.00 11.77 1.10
N VAL A 271 13.19 11.44 1.59
CA VAL A 271 14.13 12.41 2.16
C VAL A 271 14.56 13.45 1.12
N ILE A 272 14.80 13.02 -0.13
CA ILE A 272 15.18 13.93 -1.22
C ILE A 272 14.03 14.89 -1.53
N TRP A 273 12.80 14.39 -1.61
CA TRP A 273 11.62 15.21 -1.90
C TRP A 273 11.28 16.18 -0.79
N ASP A 274 11.53 15.81 0.46
CA ASP A 274 11.37 16.70 1.60
C ASP A 274 12.23 17.96 1.45
N LEU A 275 13.51 17.77 1.14
CA LEU A 275 14.47 18.87 0.90
C LEU A 275 14.08 19.78 -0.27
N LEU A 276 13.40 19.25 -1.29
CA LEU A 276 12.98 20.02 -2.48
C LEU A 276 11.61 20.69 -2.31
N SER A 277 10.80 20.26 -1.34
CA SER A 277 9.39 20.66 -1.22
C SER A 277 9.16 22.15 -0.87
N GLY A 278 10.21 22.87 -0.45
CA GLY A 278 10.14 24.28 -0.08
C GLY A 278 9.89 25.26 -1.23
N THR A 279 9.86 24.79 -2.49
CA THR A 279 9.57 25.62 -3.67
C THR A 279 8.54 24.96 -4.59
N THR A 280 7.75 25.75 -5.32
CA THR A 280 6.79 25.24 -6.31
C THR A 280 7.45 24.39 -7.40
N ALA A 281 8.66 24.77 -7.81
CA ALA A 281 9.45 23.99 -8.77
C ALA A 281 9.86 22.63 -8.19
N GLY A 282 10.33 22.60 -6.94
CA GLY A 282 10.69 21.36 -6.27
C GLY A 282 9.49 20.46 -5.96
N LEU A 283 8.31 21.02 -5.68
CA LEU A 283 7.06 20.27 -5.53
C LEU A 283 6.65 19.58 -6.84
N THR A 284 6.82 20.26 -7.97
CA THR A 284 6.55 19.69 -9.31
C THR A 284 7.57 18.60 -9.65
N ALA A 285 8.86 18.83 -9.33
CA ALA A 285 9.90 17.83 -9.51
C ALA A 285 9.66 16.58 -8.63
N ALA A 286 9.25 16.75 -7.37
CA ALA A 286 8.87 15.66 -6.47
C ALA A 286 7.67 14.90 -7.00
N ALA A 287 6.68 15.60 -7.56
CA ALA A 287 5.51 14.97 -8.18
C ALA A 287 5.88 14.08 -9.37
N LEU A 288 6.71 14.59 -10.26
CA LEU A 288 7.19 13.88 -11.45
C LEU A 288 8.12 12.72 -11.08
N GLY A 289 9.07 12.96 -10.17
CA GLY A 289 10.02 11.96 -9.70
C GLY A 289 9.31 10.81 -8.97
N SER A 290 8.35 11.12 -8.09
CA SER A 290 7.53 10.11 -7.42
C SER A 290 6.69 9.29 -8.40
N ALA A 291 6.10 9.94 -9.43
CA ALA A 291 5.38 9.23 -10.48
C ALA A 291 6.28 8.25 -11.24
N TYR A 292 7.49 8.69 -11.62
CA TYR A 292 8.45 7.88 -12.35
C TYR A 292 8.99 6.71 -11.54
N ILE A 293 9.46 6.97 -10.31
CA ILE A 293 10.00 5.95 -9.41
C ILE A 293 8.92 4.94 -9.06
N GLY A 294 7.74 5.43 -8.72
CA GLY A 294 6.61 4.60 -8.39
C GLY A 294 6.18 3.68 -9.54
N ALA A 295 6.04 4.23 -10.75
CA ALA A 295 5.67 3.45 -11.92
C ALA A 295 6.75 2.41 -12.28
N GLY A 296 8.02 2.81 -12.26
CA GLY A 296 9.15 1.92 -12.51
C GLY A 296 9.20 0.76 -11.52
N LEU A 297 8.94 1.03 -10.25
CA LEU A 297 8.92 0.03 -9.20
C LEU A 297 7.75 -0.96 -9.33
N SER A 298 6.56 -0.45 -9.65
CA SER A 298 5.39 -1.30 -9.95
C SER A 298 5.67 -2.21 -11.15
N ALA A 299 6.26 -1.67 -12.22
CA ALA A 299 6.66 -2.45 -13.38
C ALA A 299 7.74 -3.49 -13.05
N ALA A 300 8.71 -3.15 -12.21
CA ALA A 300 9.75 -4.08 -11.77
C ALA A 300 9.18 -5.26 -10.98
N ARG A 301 8.20 -5.01 -10.11
CA ARG A 301 7.49 -6.08 -9.39
C ARG A 301 6.75 -7.02 -10.35
N MET A 302 6.08 -6.47 -11.37
CA MET A 302 5.41 -7.27 -12.40
C MET A 302 6.40 -8.07 -13.27
N ALA A 303 7.55 -7.47 -13.62
CA ALA A 303 8.62 -8.14 -14.35
C ALA A 303 9.20 -9.30 -13.52
N PHE A 304 9.50 -9.06 -12.24
CA PHE A 304 9.94 -10.08 -11.31
C PHE A 304 8.92 -11.22 -11.18
N TYR A 305 7.64 -10.90 -10.96
CA TYR A 305 6.58 -11.89 -10.85
C TYR A 305 6.51 -12.77 -12.10
N ARG A 306 6.47 -12.16 -13.30
CA ARG A 306 6.40 -12.88 -14.58
C ARG A 306 7.58 -13.81 -14.76
N GLU A 307 8.79 -13.34 -14.52
CA GLU A 307 10.00 -14.12 -14.68
C GLU A 307 10.03 -15.34 -13.74
N ARG A 308 9.59 -15.17 -12.48
CA ARG A 308 9.49 -16.30 -11.54
C ARG A 308 8.39 -17.28 -11.93
N LEU A 309 7.27 -16.78 -12.44
CA LEU A 309 6.19 -17.65 -12.92
C LEU A 309 6.64 -18.48 -14.13
N ARG A 310 7.27 -17.87 -15.14
CA ARG A 310 7.78 -18.57 -16.33
C ARG A 310 8.72 -19.71 -15.95
N ARG A 311 9.63 -19.47 -15.00
CA ARG A 311 10.54 -20.52 -14.49
C ARG A 311 9.84 -21.65 -13.75
N MET A 312 8.71 -21.38 -13.09
CA MET A 312 7.94 -22.45 -12.44
C MET A 312 7.25 -23.35 -13.46
N GLU A 313 6.78 -22.76 -14.56
CA GLU A 313 6.18 -23.49 -15.68
C GLU A 313 7.24 -24.32 -16.43
N GLU A 314 8.41 -23.75 -16.71
CA GLU A 314 9.55 -24.45 -17.34
C GLU A 314 10.07 -25.65 -16.52
N ARG A 315 9.96 -25.59 -15.18
CA ARG A 315 10.41 -26.65 -14.27
C ARG A 315 9.35 -27.73 -14.00
N GLN A 316 8.10 -27.54 -14.41
CA GLN A 316 7.10 -28.59 -14.32
C GLN A 316 7.29 -29.53 -15.52
N PRO A 317 7.76 -30.79 -15.32
CA PRO A 317 7.79 -31.75 -16.42
C PRO A 317 6.36 -31.91 -16.92
N VAL A 318 6.18 -31.80 -18.24
CA VAL A 318 4.91 -32.09 -18.92
C VAL A 318 4.51 -33.49 -18.49
N ARG A 319 3.54 -33.60 -17.56
CA ARG A 319 2.90 -34.89 -17.30
C ARG A 319 2.20 -35.27 -18.60
N PRO A 320 2.58 -36.38 -19.28
CA PRO A 320 1.81 -36.84 -20.43
C PRO A 320 0.38 -37.05 -19.94
N ARG A 321 -0.57 -36.40 -20.63
CA ARG A 321 -1.98 -36.73 -20.48
C ARG A 321 -2.11 -38.15 -21.04
N VAL A 322 -2.24 -39.12 -20.13
CA VAL A 322 -2.72 -40.47 -20.44
C VAL A 322 -4.24 -40.39 -20.52
#